data_AF-A0A947JIF0-F1
#
_entry.id   AF-A0A947JIF0-F1
#
_cell.length_a   1.000
_cell.length_b   1.000
_cell.length_c   1.000
_cell.angle_alpha   90.00
_cell.angle_beta   90.00
_cell.angle_gamma   90.00
#
_symmetry.space_group_name_H-M   'P 1'
#
loop_
_entity.id
_entity.type
_entity.pdbx_description
1 polymer ?
#
loop_
_entity_poly.entity_id
_entity_poly.type
_entity_poly.pdbx_seq_one_letter_code
_entity_poly.pdbx_strand_id
1 'polypeptide(L)' 'MKLLSSQIISVSRRTDIPAFYSEWFMNRIRAGYCTVPNPFNAKQVSYVSLKPQDVRAIVFWTRDPRPLIKYLPELDRGG' A
#
# COMPACT_ATOMS: atom_id res chain seq x y z
N MET A 1 26.32 -1.64 -4.47
CA MET A 1 25.67 -2.14 -3.24
C MET A 1 24.34 -1.42 -3.10
N LYS A 2 23.22 -2.05 -3.51
CA LYS A 2 21.89 -1.43 -3.40
C LYS A 2 21.54 -1.48 -1.91
N LEU A 3 21.49 -0.32 -1.24
CA LEU A 3 21.00 -0.24 0.12
C LEU A 3 19.62 -0.89 0.13
N LEU A 4 19.46 -1.99 0.87
CA LEU A 4 18.15 -2.60 1.13
C LEU A 4 17.38 -1.63 2.04
N SER A 5 16.87 -0.55 1.46
CA SER A 5 15.88 0.30 2.12
C SER A 5 14.59 -0.51 2.19
N SER A 6 14.51 -1.42 3.16
CA SER A 6 13.29 -2.17 3.46
C SER A 6 12.22 -1.20 3.95
N GLN A 7 11.29 -0.82 3.07
CA GLN A 7 10.26 0.18 3.38
C GLN A 7 9.15 -0.42 4.25
N ILE A 8 8.63 0.37 5.20
CA ILE A 8 7.36 0.10 5.88
C ILE A 8 6.34 1.07 5.32
N ILE A 9 5.23 0.55 4.80
CA ILE A 9 4.18 1.35 4.18
C ILE A 9 3.00 1.42 5.13
N SER A 10 2.64 2.63 5.56
CA SER A 10 1.37 2.84 6.25
C SER A 10 0.29 3.26 5.25
N VAL A 11 -0.67 2.36 5.06
CA VAL A 11 -1.74 2.49 4.05
C VAL A 11 -2.86 3.43 4.51
N SER A 12 -2.78 3.97 5.73
CA SER A 12 -3.85 4.73 6.35
C SER A 12 -3.46 6.14 6.82
N ARG A 13 -2.26 6.64 6.48
CA ARG A 13 -1.77 7.94 7.00
C ARG A 13 -2.56 9.14 6.51
N ARG A 14 -2.80 9.23 5.20
CA ARG A 14 -3.52 10.36 4.58
C ARG A 14 -5.01 10.08 4.40
N THR A 15 -5.37 8.81 4.23
CA THR A 15 -6.73 8.35 3.93
C THR A 15 -6.87 6.94 4.50
N ASP A 16 -8.00 6.62 5.12
CA ASP A 16 -8.31 5.26 5.58
C ASP A 16 -8.63 4.35 4.37
N ILE A 17 -7.58 3.96 3.64
CA ILE A 17 -7.68 3.11 2.45
C ILE A 17 -8.34 1.75 2.77
N PRO A 18 -8.08 1.08 3.91
CA PRO A 18 -8.80 -0.15 4.25
C PRO A 18 -10.32 0.04 4.30
N ALA A 19 -10.81 1.15 4.87
CA ALA A 19 -12.25 1.41 4.92
C ALA A 19 -12.84 1.83 3.57
N PHE A 20 -12.15 2.69 2.80
CA PHE A 20 -12.77 3.37 1.67
C PHE A 20 -12.27 2.94 0.28
N TYR A 21 -11.08 2.36 0.20
CA TYR A 21 -10.37 2.11 -1.07
C TYR A 21 -9.69 0.74 -1.13
N SER A 22 -10.22 -0.25 -0.40
CA SER A 22 -9.66 -1.61 -0.38
C SER A 22 -9.52 -2.24 -1.77
N GLU A 23 -10.51 -2.08 -2.63
CA GLU A 23 -10.44 -2.60 -4.00
C GLU A 23 -9.35 -1.93 -4.84
N TRP A 24 -9.25 -0.60 -4.76
CA TRP A 24 -8.18 0.14 -5.40
C TRP A 24 -6.81 -0.33 -4.90
N PHE A 25 -6.66 -0.50 -3.59
CA PHE A 25 -5.43 -0.96 -2.97
C PHE A 25 -5.03 -2.36 -3.47
N MET A 26 -5.97 -3.30 -3.54
CA MET A 26 -5.70 -4.63 -4.06
C MET A 26 -5.30 -4.61 -5.54
N ASN A 27 -5.90 -3.72 -6.34
CA ASN A 27 -5.43 -3.51 -7.72
C ASN A 27 -3.99 -2.99 -7.77
N ARG A 28 -3.57 -2.17 -6.80
CA ARG A 28 -2.17 -1.74 -6.67
C ARG A 28 -1.24 -2.86 -6.21
N ILE A 29 -1.69 -3.70 -5.28
CA ILE A 29 -0.95 -4.91 -4.85
C ILE A 29 -0.69 -5.83 -6.04
N ARG A 30 -1.71 -6.14 -6.83
CA ARG A 30 -1.59 -6.96 -8.06
C ARG A 30 -0.67 -6.32 -9.10
N ALA A 31 -0.69 -5.00 -9.22
CA ALA A 31 0.22 -4.27 -10.10
C ALA A 31 1.67 -4.22 -9.56
N GLY A 32 1.87 -4.43 -8.26
CA GLY A 32 3.17 -4.42 -7.59
C GLY A 32 3.71 -3.01 -7.29
N TYR A 33 2.91 -1.96 -7.42
CA TYR A 33 3.32 -0.59 -7.11
C TYR A 33 2.14 0.36 -6.95
N CYS A 34 2.37 1.57 -6.45
CA CYS A 34 1.45 2.69 -6.60
C CYS A 34 2.21 4.00 -6.85
N THR A 35 1.48 5.04 -7.26
CA THR A 35 2.01 6.39 -7.40
C THR A 35 1.40 7.30 -6.36
N VAL A 36 2.21 8.18 -5.79
CA VAL A 36 1.80 9.12 -4.74
C VAL A 36 2.17 10.53 -5.19
N PRO A 37 1.19 11.39 -5.53
CA PRO A 37 1.48 12.79 -5.82
C PRO A 37 1.94 13.50 -4.53
N ASN A 38 2.88 14.43 -4.70
CA ASN A 38 3.26 15.34 -3.62
C ASN A 38 2.09 16.30 -3.34
N PRO A 39 1.62 16.43 -2.08
CA PRO A 39 0.49 17.31 -1.74
C PRO A 39 0.75 18.80 -2.02
N PHE A 40 2.01 19.23 -2.09
CA PHE A 40 2.37 20.63 -2.37
C PHE A 40 2.68 20.90 -3.85
N ASN A 41 2.96 19.86 -4.64
CA ASN A 41 3.21 19.97 -6.07
C ASN A 41 2.76 18.70 -6.80
N ALA A 42 1.54 18.71 -7.34
CA ALA A 42 0.95 17.55 -7.99
C ALA A 42 1.71 17.05 -9.24
N LYS A 43 2.57 17.88 -9.86
CA LYS A 43 3.44 17.44 -10.97
C LYS A 43 4.56 16.52 -10.50
N GLN A 44 4.93 16.58 -9.22
CA GLN A 44 5.91 15.68 -8.63
C GLN A 44 5.20 14.43 -8.10
N VAL A 45 5.47 13.30 -8.75
CA VAL A 45 4.84 12.00 -8.42
C VAL A 45 5.91 11.01 -7.99
N SER A 46 5.74 10.45 -6.80
CA SER A 46 6.61 9.38 -6.29
C SER A 46 6.10 8.02 -6.72
N TYR A 47 7.01 7.12 -7.08
CA TYR A 47 6.72 5.71 -7.32
C TYR A 47 7.03 4.92 -6.05
N VAL A 48 6.08 4.12 -5.58
CA VAL A 48 6.23 3.29 -4.38
C VAL A 48 6.06 1.84 -4.80
N SER A 49 7.12 1.03 -4.63
CA SER A 49 7.01 -0.42 -4.86
C SER A 49 6.13 -1.05 -3.80
N LEU A 50 5.31 -2.02 -4.21
CA LEU A 50 4.49 -2.87 -3.33
C LEU A 50 4.90 -4.33 -3.43
N LYS A 51 6.04 -4.62 -4.06
CA LYS A 51 6.53 -5.99 -4.20
C LYS A 51 7.14 -6.48 -2.87
N PRO A 52 6.94 -7.76 -2.49
CA PRO A 52 7.45 -8.30 -1.23
C PRO A 52 8.96 -8.11 -1.01
N GLN A 53 9.77 -8.17 -2.07
CA GLN A 53 11.22 -7.96 -1.97
C GLN A 53 11.64 -6.51 -1.63
N ASP A 54 10.76 -5.52 -1.86
CA ASP A 54 11.05 -4.10 -1.65
C ASP A 54 10.40 -3.56 -0.36
N VAL A 55 9.38 -4.25 0.16
CA VAL A 55 8.54 -3.80 1.29
C VAL A 55 8.61 -4.81 2.42
N ARG A 56 9.01 -4.34 3.61
CA ARG A 56 9.08 -5.20 4.81
C ARG A 56 7.74 -5.41 5.47
N ALA A 57 6.90 -4.38 5.48
CA ALA A 57 5.60 -4.46 6.12
C ALA A 57 4.64 -3.43 5.52
N ILE A 58 3.38 -3.84 5.44
CA ILE A 58 2.24 -2.98 5.14
C ILE A 58 1.39 -2.88 6.40
N VAL A 59 1.19 -1.66 6.90
CA VAL A 59 0.48 -1.40 8.15
C VAL A 59 -0.85 -0.72 7.86
N PHE A 60 -1.93 -1.32 8.35
CA PHE A 60 -3.29 -0.81 8.24
C PHE A 60 -3.75 -0.23 9.57
N TRP A 61 -4.30 1.00 9.53
CA TRP A 61 -5.00 1.60 10.67
C TRP A 61 -6.38 2.00 10.20
N THR A 62 -7.41 1.36 10.73
CA THR A 62 -8.80 1.61 10.31
C THR A 62 -9.75 1.33 11.46
N ARG A 63 -10.87 2.06 11.48
CA ARG A 63 -12.00 1.73 12.38
C ARG A 63 -13.01 0.80 11.70
N ASP A 64 -12.89 0.57 10.39
CA ASP A 64 -13.75 -0.32 9.64
C ASP A 64 -12.93 -1.26 8.73
N PRO A 65 -12.49 -2.42 9.25
CA PRO A 65 -11.67 -3.34 8.48
C PRO A 65 -12.48 -4.17 7.47
N ARG A 66 -13.83 -4.21 7.59
CA ARG A 66 -14.70 -5.14 6.83
C ARG A 66 -14.45 -5.11 5.31
N PRO A 67 -14.23 -3.95 4.67
CA PRO A 67 -13.99 -3.91 3.22
C PRO A 67 -12.67 -4.58 2.80
N LEU A 68 -11.66 -4.61 3.68
CA LEU A 68 -10.36 -5.24 3.44
C LEU A 68 -10.38 -6.74 3.78
N ILE A 69 -11.17 -7.18 4.78
CA ILE A 69 -11.16 -8.56 5.29
C ILE A 69 -11.28 -9.61 4.18
N LYS A 70 -12.16 -9.39 3.21
CA LYS A 70 -12.36 -10.32 2.09
C LYS A 70 -11.11 -10.57 1.21
N TYR A 71 -10.12 -9.67 1.29
CA TYR A 71 -8.87 -9.77 0.53
C TYR A 71 -7.70 -10.32 1.36
N LEU A 72 -7.84 -10.51 2.68
CA LEU A 72 -6.76 -11.03 3.52
C LEU A 72 -6.19 -12.36 3.00
N PRO A 73 -7.00 -13.35 2.53
CA PRO A 73 -6.44 -14.58 1.98
C PRO A 73 -5.55 -14.37 0.75
N GLU A 74 -5.79 -13.31 -0.04
CA GLU A 74 -4.94 -12.96 -1.18
C GLU A 74 -3.63 -12.31 -0.72
N LEU A 75 -3.71 -11.42 0.28
CA LEU A 75 -2.53 -10.79 0.88
C LEU A 75 -1.62 -11.82 1.57
N ASP A 76 -2.19 -12.76 2.34
CA ASP A 76 -1.44 -13.80 3.04
C ASP A 76 -0.67 -14.73 2.08
N ARG A 77 -1.19 -14.96 0.87
CA ARG A 77 -0.47 -15.72 -0.17
C ARG A 77 0.67 -14.93 -0.82
N GLY A 78 0.60 -13.60 -0.76
CA GLY A 78 1.57 -12.69 -1.37
C GLY A 78 2.88 -12.55 -0.60
N GLY A 79 2.91 -12.97 0.68
CA GLY A 79 4.06 -12.85 1.57
C GLY A 79 3.89 -11.75 2.61
#